data_AF-A0A7S0UEK5-F1
#
_entry.id   AF-A0A7S0UEK5-F1
#
_cell.length_a   1.000
_cell.length_b   1.000
_cell.length_c   1.000
_cell.angle_alpha   90.00
_cell.angle_beta   90.00
_cell.angle_gamma   90.00
#
_symmetry.space_group_name_H-M   'P 1'
#
loop_
_entity.id
_entity.type
_entity.pdbx_description
1 polymer ?
#
loop_
_entity_poly.entity_id
_entity_poly.type
_entity_poly.pdbx_seq_one_letter_code
_entity_poly.pdbx_strand_id
1 'polypeptide(L)'
;DCLVKWGEALKGLDIDVVVRFLHSEIERLKKNVPYLKFVKGDAFTQEHWNQLFRMLNMPKGIAKKDLTLQHFLDASNLVVEKMEAIKDLQARATAELTIQEAFDELTKWKQDAVFNVIEQTDFQGRPITLIREWKEVQTQVGDHQSVLQAMRDSPYFGRF
;
A
#
# COMPACT_ATOMS: atom_id res chain seq x y z
N ASP A 1 -1.07 22.24 -11.97
CA ASP A 1 -2.41 21.86 -11.49
C ASP A 1 -3.45 22.37 -12.49
N CYS A 2 -4.29 21.48 -13.03
CA CYS A 2 -5.34 21.85 -14.00
C CYS A 2 -6.46 22.67 -13.34
N LEU A 3 -6.78 22.43 -12.06
CA LEU A 3 -7.85 23.12 -11.35
C LEU A 3 -7.53 24.60 -11.08
N VAL A 4 -6.25 24.91 -10.84
CA VAL A 4 -5.77 26.28 -10.69
C VAL A 4 -5.90 27.04 -12.01
N LYS A 5 -5.44 26.44 -13.12
CA LYS A 5 -5.55 27.03 -14.46
C LYS A 5 -7.01 27.28 -14.88
N TRP A 6 -7.91 26.34 -14.59
CA TRP A 6 -9.33 26.50 -14.89
C TRP A 6 -9.99 27.57 -14.02
N GLY A 7 -9.63 27.65 -12.73
CA GLY A 7 -10.09 28.70 -11.84
C GLY A 7 -9.63 30.10 -12.27
N GLU A 8 -8.40 30.23 -12.78
CA GLU A 8 -7.87 31.49 -13.32
C GLU A 8 -8.55 31.90 -14.62
N ALA A 9 -8.83 30.95 -15.52
CA ALA A 9 -9.52 31.20 -16.77
C ALA A 9 -10.96 31.74 -16.57
N LEU A 10 -11.58 31.47 -15.43
CA LEU A 10 -12.93 31.94 -15.08
C LEU A 10 -12.97 33.33 -14.46
N LYS A 11 -11.85 33.89 -13.97
CA LYS A 11 -11.81 35.18 -13.25
C LYS A 11 -12.07 36.43 -14.11
N GLY A 12 -12.16 36.27 -15.43
CA GLY A 12 -12.36 37.37 -16.39
C GLY A 12 -13.58 37.21 -17.30
N LEU A 13 -14.44 36.22 -17.04
CA LEU A 13 -15.65 35.96 -17.82
C LEU A 13 -16.87 36.58 -17.13
N ASP A 14 -17.83 37.06 -17.92
CA ASP A 14 -19.11 37.56 -17.39
C ASP A 14 -19.84 36.47 -16.61
N ILE A 15 -20.46 36.85 -15.49
CA ILE A 15 -21.10 35.92 -14.54
C ILE A 15 -22.42 35.41 -15.10
N ASP A 16 -22.33 34.47 -16.03
CA ASP A 16 -23.45 33.69 -16.56
C ASP A 16 -23.72 32.45 -15.67
N VAL A 17 -24.89 31.83 -15.85
CA VAL A 17 -25.32 30.59 -15.19
C VAL A 17 -24.28 29.48 -15.40
N VAL A 18 -23.70 29.40 -16.60
CA VAL A 18 -22.65 28.43 -16.95
C VAL A 18 -21.36 28.70 -16.16
N VAL A 19 -20.94 29.96 -16.05
CA VAL A 19 -19.73 30.35 -15.30
C VAL A 19 -19.89 30.07 -13.81
N ARG A 20 -21.08 30.32 -13.24
CA ARG A 20 -21.41 29.93 -11.86
C ARG A 20 -21.36 28.42 -11.63
N PHE A 21 -21.92 27.63 -12.56
CA PHE A 21 -21.86 26.17 -12.49
C PHE A 21 -20.41 25.68 -12.51
N LEU A 22 -19.61 26.15 -13.48
CA LEU A 22 -18.20 25.78 -13.60
C LEU A 22 -17.39 26.16 -12.36
N HIS A 23 -17.65 27.33 -11.77
CA HIS A 23 -17.01 27.73 -10.52
C HIS A 23 -17.38 26.79 -9.37
N SER A 24 -18.66 26.43 -9.23
CA SER A 24 -19.09 25.49 -8.18
C SER A 24 -18.46 24.10 -8.35
N GLU A 25 -18.29 23.67 -9.60
CA GLU A 25 -17.73 22.37 -9.94
C GLU A 25 -16.21 22.32 -9.68
N ILE A 26 -15.49 23.40 -10.01
CA ILE A 26 -14.06 23.51 -9.70
C ILE A 26 -13.81 23.52 -8.19
N GLU A 27 -14.63 24.24 -7.42
CA GLU A 27 -14.51 24.24 -5.95
C GLU A 27 -14.82 22.86 -5.36
N ARG A 28 -15.82 22.15 -5.90
CA ARG A 28 -16.11 20.75 -5.57
C ARG A 28 -14.88 19.86 -5.82
N LEU A 29 -14.29 19.94 -7.01
CA LEU A 29 -13.11 19.15 -7.38
C LEU A 29 -11.90 19.48 -6.50
N LYS A 30 -11.61 20.76 -6.25
CA LYS A 30 -10.51 21.19 -5.37
C LYS A 30 -10.64 20.60 -3.96
N LYS A 31 -11.86 20.55 -3.43
CA LYS A 31 -12.13 19.92 -2.12
C LYS A 31 -11.90 18.42 -2.17
N ASN A 32 -12.31 17.75 -3.24
CA ASN A 32 -12.34 16.29 -3.33
C ASN A 32 -10.98 15.66 -3.70
N VAL A 33 -10.22 16.29 -4.60
CA VAL A 33 -8.96 15.75 -5.14
C VAL A 33 -7.93 15.37 -4.06
N PRO A 34 -7.71 16.15 -2.98
CA PRO A 34 -6.80 15.77 -1.90
C PRO A 34 -7.16 14.47 -1.20
N TYR A 35 -8.44 14.08 -1.19
CA TYR A 35 -8.92 12.85 -0.57
C TYR A 35 -8.78 11.63 -1.48
N LEU A 36 -8.69 11.84 -2.80
CA LEU A 36 -8.54 10.76 -3.77
C LEU A 36 -7.24 9.96 -3.60
N LYS A 37 -6.20 10.57 -3.02
CA LYS A 37 -4.95 9.87 -2.72
C LYS A 37 -5.14 8.67 -1.78
N PHE A 38 -6.17 8.71 -0.95
CA PHE A 38 -6.44 7.64 0.02
C PHE A 38 -7.29 6.50 -0.57
N VAL A 39 -8.01 6.75 -1.66
CA VAL A 39 -8.79 5.75 -2.38
C VAL A 39 -8.04 5.16 -3.58
N LYS A 40 -6.79 5.57 -3.80
CA LYS A 40 -5.90 4.99 -4.81
C LYS A 40 -5.64 3.49 -4.54
N GLY A 41 -5.55 3.12 -3.26
CA GLY A 41 -5.52 1.72 -2.83
C GLY A 41 -4.34 0.92 -3.36
N ASP A 42 -3.14 1.50 -3.41
CA ASP A 42 -1.92 0.83 -3.93
C ASP A 42 -1.66 -0.52 -3.23
N ALA A 43 -1.93 -0.61 -1.92
CA ALA A 43 -1.82 -1.84 -1.12
C ALA A 43 -3.13 -2.65 -0.99
N PHE A 44 -4.19 -2.30 -1.73
CA PHE A 44 -5.51 -2.91 -1.53
C PHE A 44 -5.63 -4.27 -2.25
N THR A 45 -5.94 -5.29 -1.47
CA THR A 45 -6.43 -6.59 -1.94
C THR A 45 -7.88 -6.49 -2.40
N GLN A 46 -8.41 -7.55 -3.02
CA GLN A 46 -9.80 -7.59 -3.47
C GLN A 46 -10.80 -7.36 -2.32
N GLU A 47 -10.48 -7.84 -1.12
CA GLU A 47 -11.32 -7.65 0.07
C GLU A 47 -11.36 -6.17 0.50
N HIS A 48 -10.21 -5.49 0.50
CA HIS A 48 -10.13 -4.06 0.78
C HIS A 48 -10.94 -3.23 -0.23
N TRP A 49 -10.86 -3.57 -1.52
CA TRP A 49 -11.70 -2.92 -2.54
C TRP A 49 -13.18 -3.13 -2.28
N ASN A 50 -13.60 -4.35 -1.93
CA ASN A 50 -14.98 -4.64 -1.60
C ASN A 50 -15.46 -3.87 -0.35
N GLN A 51 -14.60 -3.74 0.67
CA GLN A 51 -14.91 -2.96 1.87
C GLN A 51 -15.06 -1.47 1.53
N LEU A 52 -14.16 -0.92 0.70
CA LEU A 52 -14.24 0.47 0.23
C LEU A 52 -15.53 0.71 -0.59
N PHE A 53 -15.88 -0.19 -1.51
CA PHE A 53 -17.10 -0.06 -2.31
C PHE A 53 -18.36 -0.04 -1.46
N ARG A 54 -18.41 -0.87 -0.42
CA ARG A 54 -19.51 -0.86 0.57
C ARG A 54 -19.54 0.44 1.37
N MET A 55 -18.39 0.99 1.75
CA MET A 55 -18.33 2.28 2.44
C MET A 55 -18.85 3.42 1.56
N LEU A 56 -18.50 3.42 0.27
CA LEU A 56 -18.87 4.48 -0.66
C LEU A 56 -20.24 4.28 -1.34
N ASN A 57 -21.00 3.25 -0.98
CA ASN A 57 -22.27 2.87 -1.62
C ASN A 57 -22.14 2.78 -3.15
N MET A 58 -21.02 2.24 -3.64
CA MET A 58 -20.80 2.09 -5.07
C MET A 58 -21.82 1.11 -5.69
N PRO A 59 -22.20 1.30 -6.97
CA PRO A 59 -23.04 0.37 -7.69
C PRO A 59 -22.50 -1.07 -7.61
N LYS A 60 -23.40 -2.01 -7.31
CA LYS A 60 -23.04 -3.44 -7.21
C LYS A 60 -22.61 -3.96 -8.58
N GLY A 61 -21.44 -4.59 -8.64
CA GLY A 61 -20.91 -5.19 -9.88
C GLY A 61 -19.77 -4.41 -10.55
N ILE A 62 -19.39 -3.24 -10.02
CA ILE A 62 -18.17 -2.56 -10.47
C ILE A 62 -16.96 -3.38 -10.03
N ALA A 63 -16.24 -3.93 -10.99
CA ALA A 63 -14.96 -4.57 -10.74
C ALA A 63 -13.84 -3.52 -10.71
N LYS A 64 -12.70 -3.85 -10.09
CA LYS A 64 -11.51 -2.97 -10.05
C LYS A 64 -11.10 -2.48 -11.45
N LYS A 65 -11.25 -3.34 -12.46
CA LYS A 65 -10.93 -3.03 -13.87
C LYS A 65 -11.84 -1.97 -14.51
N ASP A 66 -13.05 -1.81 -13.99
CA ASP A 66 -14.07 -0.90 -14.52
C ASP A 66 -14.21 0.36 -13.65
N LEU A 67 -13.33 0.54 -12.64
CA LEU A 67 -13.31 1.73 -11.81
C LEU A 67 -12.83 2.93 -12.61
N THR A 68 -13.65 3.97 -12.61
CA THR A 68 -13.29 5.28 -13.15
C THR A 68 -13.18 6.30 -12.03
N LEU A 69 -12.44 7.38 -12.29
CA LEU A 69 -12.38 8.54 -11.41
C LEU A 69 -13.79 9.11 -11.13
N GLN A 70 -14.68 9.07 -12.12
CA GLN A 70 -16.04 9.57 -12.02
C GLN A 70 -16.79 8.93 -10.84
N HIS A 71 -16.65 7.63 -10.62
CA HIS A 71 -17.33 6.96 -9.51
C HIS A 71 -16.92 7.52 -8.14
N PHE A 72 -15.66 7.91 -7.96
CA PHE A 72 -15.19 8.55 -6.72
C PHE A 72 -15.62 10.00 -6.61
N LEU A 73 -15.73 10.72 -7.73
CA LEU A 73 -16.25 12.08 -7.76
C LEU A 73 -17.75 12.13 -7.45
N ASP A 74 -18.51 11.13 -7.92
CA ASP A 74 -19.94 10.99 -7.61
C ASP A 74 -20.15 10.65 -6.13
N ALA A 75 -19.30 9.79 -5.56
CA ALA A 75 -19.31 9.43 -4.16
C ALA A 75 -18.56 10.40 -3.24
N SER A 76 -18.15 11.57 -3.73
CA SER A 76 -17.17 12.42 -3.03
C SER A 76 -17.60 12.87 -1.64
N ASN A 77 -18.90 13.14 -1.46
CA ASN A 77 -19.44 13.52 -0.15
C ASN A 77 -19.26 12.39 0.88
N LEU A 78 -19.47 11.14 0.46
CA LEU A 78 -19.27 9.96 1.29
C LEU A 78 -17.78 9.68 1.55
N VAL A 79 -16.90 9.99 0.59
CA VAL A 79 -15.44 9.91 0.79
C VAL A 79 -15.00 10.84 1.91
N VAL A 80 -15.48 12.09 1.90
CA VAL A 80 -15.15 13.07 2.94
C VAL A 80 -15.74 12.67 4.29
N GLU A 81 -16.99 12.21 4.32
CA GLU A 81 -17.67 11.76 5.54
C GLU A 81 -16.97 10.55 6.18
N LYS A 82 -16.57 9.56 5.37
CA LYS A 82 -15.95 8.31 5.83
C LYS A 82 -14.43 8.33 5.80
N MET A 83 -13.82 9.50 5.76
CA MET A 83 -12.38 9.64 5.55
C MET A 83 -11.55 8.90 6.61
N GLU A 84 -11.92 8.98 7.88
CA GLU A 84 -11.17 8.28 8.94
C GLU A 84 -11.23 6.75 8.78
N ALA A 85 -12.38 6.20 8.37
CA ALA A 85 -12.53 4.78 8.07
C ALA A 85 -11.72 4.34 6.84
N ILE A 86 -11.63 5.20 5.81
CA ILE A 86 -10.82 4.93 4.61
C ILE A 86 -9.33 4.97 4.95
N LYS A 87 -8.88 5.91 5.77
CA LYS A 87 -7.49 5.95 6.25
C LYS A 87 -7.12 4.71 7.06
N ASP A 88 -8.00 4.30 7.96
CA ASP A 88 -7.82 3.07 8.74
C ASP A 88 -7.73 1.83 7.83
N LEU A 89 -8.64 1.73 6.84
CA LEU A 89 -8.58 0.67 5.83
C LEU A 89 -7.26 0.66 5.06
N GLN A 90 -6.74 1.83 4.71
CA GLN A 90 -5.46 1.94 4.02
C GLN A 90 -4.25 1.64 4.90
N ALA A 91 -4.28 2.04 6.17
CA ALA A 91 -3.24 1.69 7.13
C ALA A 91 -3.18 0.17 7.32
N ARG A 92 -4.34 -0.48 7.44
CA ARG A 92 -4.47 -1.95 7.48
C ARG A 92 -3.90 -2.61 6.23
N ALA A 93 -4.37 -2.21 5.06
CA ALA A 93 -3.94 -2.78 3.79
C ALA A 93 -2.42 -2.64 3.58
N THR A 94 -1.84 -1.49 3.93
CA THR A 94 -0.39 -1.26 3.85
C THR A 94 0.37 -2.17 4.80
N ALA A 95 -0.09 -2.28 6.05
CA ALA A 95 0.56 -3.13 7.04
C ALA A 95 0.54 -4.61 6.64
N GLU A 96 -0.59 -5.09 6.11
CA GLU A 96 -0.72 -6.45 5.59
C GLU A 96 0.22 -6.71 4.41
N LEU A 97 0.30 -5.77 3.46
CA LEU A 97 1.24 -5.88 2.34
C LEU A 97 2.69 -5.93 2.82
N THR A 98 3.07 -5.07 3.76
CA THR A 98 4.44 -5.06 4.32
C THR A 98 4.77 -6.38 5.02
N ILE A 99 3.83 -6.97 5.75
CA ILE A 99 4.01 -8.30 6.37
C ILE A 99 4.23 -9.36 5.29
N GLN A 100 3.40 -9.35 4.25
CA GLN A 100 3.52 -10.30 3.14
C GLN A 100 4.88 -10.18 2.44
N GLU A 101 5.30 -8.95 2.10
CA GLU A 101 6.56 -8.67 1.44
C GLU A 101 7.77 -9.18 2.24
N ALA A 102 7.74 -9.04 3.57
CA ALA A 102 8.84 -9.55 4.41
C ALA A 102 8.85 -11.08 4.52
N PHE A 103 7.69 -11.75 4.51
CA PHE A 103 7.65 -13.21 4.44
C PHE A 103 8.14 -13.73 3.09
N ASP A 104 7.82 -13.03 2.00
CA ASP A 104 8.32 -13.34 0.67
C ASP A 104 9.84 -13.14 0.60
N GLU A 105 10.36 -12.05 1.18
CA GLU A 105 11.79 -11.79 1.31
C GLU A 105 12.50 -12.87 2.14
N LEU A 106 11.95 -13.25 3.30
CA LEU A 106 12.49 -14.33 4.13
C LEU A 106 12.50 -15.67 3.40
N THR A 107 11.43 -15.96 2.65
CA THR A 107 11.32 -17.20 1.88
C THR A 107 12.35 -17.24 0.76
N LYS A 108 12.55 -16.11 0.07
CA LYS A 108 13.57 -15.95 -0.94
C LYS A 108 14.97 -16.11 -0.35
N TRP A 109 15.26 -15.43 0.76
CA TRP A 109 16.52 -15.55 1.48
C TRP A 109 16.79 -17.00 1.89
N LYS A 110 15.81 -17.71 2.43
CA LYS A 110 15.93 -19.13 2.78
C LYS A 110 16.32 -20.01 1.59
N GLN A 111 15.82 -19.71 0.40
CA GLN A 111 16.13 -20.48 -0.82
C GLN A 111 17.55 -20.20 -1.33
N ASP A 112 17.98 -18.95 -1.22
CA ASP A 112 19.28 -18.48 -1.73
C ASP A 112 20.42 -18.68 -0.70
N ALA A 113 20.10 -18.88 0.58
CA ALA A 113 21.08 -19.03 1.64
C ALA A 113 21.89 -20.33 1.50
N VAL A 114 23.19 -20.18 1.26
CA VAL A 114 24.16 -21.27 1.18
C VAL A 114 25.26 -21.06 2.21
N PHE A 115 25.69 -22.13 2.89
CA PHE A 115 26.83 -22.07 3.79
C PHE A 115 28.13 -22.08 2.98
N ASN A 116 29.03 -21.15 3.28
CA ASN A 116 30.39 -21.22 2.77
C ASN A 116 31.13 -22.33 3.53
N VAL A 117 31.62 -23.34 2.82
CA VAL A 117 32.27 -24.52 3.41
C VAL A 117 33.68 -24.69 2.88
N ILE A 118 34.58 -25.14 3.76
CA ILE A 118 35.95 -25.50 3.42
C ILE A 118 36.19 -26.97 3.74
N GLU A 119 36.86 -27.67 2.83
CA GLU A 119 37.33 -29.03 3.08
C GLU A 119 38.69 -28.97 3.80
N GLN A 120 38.80 -29.71 4.89
CA GLN A 120 39.99 -29.84 5.72
C GLN A 120 40.24 -31.32 6.01
N THR A 121 41.46 -31.66 6.42
CA THR A 121 41.79 -33.04 6.77
C THR A 121 42.01 -33.15 8.28
N ASP A 122 41.37 -34.13 8.90
CA ASP A 122 41.62 -34.52 10.30
C ASP A 122 43.08 -34.96 10.50
N PHE A 123 43.52 -34.99 11.75
CA PHE A 123 44.77 -35.62 12.19
C PHE A 123 44.84 -37.11 11.82
N GLN A 124 43.69 -37.76 11.58
CA GLN A 124 43.57 -39.15 11.12
C GLN A 124 43.49 -39.30 9.58
N GLY A 125 43.69 -38.24 8.81
CA GLY A 125 43.64 -38.28 7.34
C GLY A 125 42.22 -38.32 6.74
N ARG A 126 41.18 -38.09 7.54
CA ARG A 126 39.79 -38.09 7.08
C ARG A 126 39.37 -36.71 6.57
N PRO A 127 38.67 -36.61 5.42
CA PRO A 127 38.13 -35.33 4.96
C PRO A 127 36.98 -34.86 5.88
N ILE A 128 37.05 -33.59 6.30
CA ILE A 128 36.05 -32.90 7.12
C ILE A 128 35.65 -31.62 6.40
N THR A 129 34.35 -31.36 6.29
CA THR A 129 33.81 -30.11 5.78
C THR A 129 33.48 -29.18 6.96
N LEU A 130 34.10 -28.00 7.00
CA LEU A 130 33.88 -26.99 8.04
C LEU A 130 33.20 -25.76 7.46
N ILE A 131 32.23 -25.20 8.19
CA ILE A 131 31.57 -23.95 7.80
C ILE A 131 32.52 -22.78 8.08
N ARG A 132 32.74 -21.95 7.07
CA ARG A 132 33.47 -20.68 7.16
C ARG A 132 32.47 -19.52 7.12
N GLU A 133 32.91 -18.33 7.54
CA GLU A 133 32.14 -17.08 7.41
C GLU A 133 30.76 -17.09 8.09
N TRP A 134 30.60 -17.89 9.15
CA TRP A 134 29.34 -18.02 9.91
C TRP A 134 28.80 -16.69 10.46
N LYS A 135 29.67 -15.69 10.68
CA LYS A 135 29.27 -14.37 11.17
C LYS A 135 28.27 -13.70 10.21
N GLU A 136 28.47 -13.83 8.91
CA GLU A 136 27.60 -13.21 7.91
C GLU A 136 26.21 -13.83 7.97
N VAL A 137 26.13 -15.16 7.95
CA VAL A 137 24.86 -15.90 8.07
C VAL A 137 24.17 -15.57 9.39
N GLN A 138 24.91 -15.47 10.49
CA GLN A 138 24.33 -15.13 11.79
C GLN A 138 23.81 -13.69 11.85
N THR A 139 24.50 -12.73 11.24
CA THR A 139 24.00 -11.34 11.12
C THR A 139 22.71 -11.32 10.32
N GLN A 140 22.66 -11.98 9.16
CA GLN A 140 21.46 -12.06 8.34
C GLN A 140 20.28 -12.68 9.11
N VAL A 141 20.51 -13.75 9.87
CA VAL A 141 19.48 -14.36 10.74
C VAL A 141 18.99 -13.36 11.80
N GLY A 142 19.90 -12.61 12.42
CA GLY A 142 19.56 -11.58 13.42
C GLY A 142 18.70 -10.45 12.84
N ASP A 143 19.00 -10.01 11.61
CA ASP A 143 18.24 -8.97 10.92
C ASP A 143 16.82 -9.46 10.60
N HIS A 144 16.69 -10.66 10.01
CA HIS A 144 15.37 -11.26 9.73
C HIS A 144 14.55 -11.49 11.02
N GLN A 145 15.20 -11.91 12.11
CA GLN A 145 14.54 -12.07 13.40
C GLN A 145 14.03 -10.72 13.94
N SER A 146 14.79 -9.64 13.76
CA SER A 146 14.40 -8.30 14.17
C SER A 146 13.19 -7.78 13.39
N VAL A 147 13.16 -8.04 12.07
CA VAL A 147 12.01 -7.72 11.21
C VAL A 147 10.76 -8.47 11.68
N LEU A 148 10.86 -9.78 11.93
CA LEU A 148 9.73 -10.59 12.41
C LEU A 148 9.24 -10.15 13.80
N GLN A 149 10.14 -9.73 14.69
CA GLN A 149 9.76 -9.17 15.99
C GLN A 149 8.98 -7.87 15.84
N ALA A 150 9.47 -6.94 15.01
CA ALA A 150 8.75 -5.69 14.73
C ALA A 150 7.36 -5.94 14.13
N MET A 151 7.22 -6.98 13.30
CA MET A 151 5.94 -7.38 12.74
C MET A 151 5.01 -8.00 13.76
N ARG A 152 5.51 -8.84 14.66
CA ARG A 152 4.72 -9.45 15.73
C ARG A 152 4.08 -8.39 16.63
N ASP A 153 4.77 -7.30 16.88
CA ASP A 153 4.29 -6.20 17.72
C ASP A 153 3.29 -5.28 16.98
N SER A 154 3.12 -5.48 15.66
CA SER A 154 2.12 -4.77 14.87
C SER A 154 0.70 -5.23 15.24
N PRO A 155 -0.26 -4.30 15.46
CA PRO A 155 -1.64 -4.64 15.79
C PRO A 155 -2.37 -5.42 14.68
N TYR A 156 -1.79 -5.47 13.48
CA TYR A 156 -2.35 -6.13 12.30
C TYR A 156 -1.85 -7.57 12.10
N PHE A 157 -0.87 -8.02 12.90
CA PHE A 157 -0.31 -9.37 12.81
C PHE A 157 -1.30 -10.46 13.21
N GLY A 158 -2.19 -10.20 14.19
CA GLY A 158 -3.13 -11.20 14.71
C GLY A 158 -4.22 -11.65 13.72
N ARG A 159 -4.27 -11.05 12.52
CA ARG A 159 -5.20 -11.43 11.43
C ARG A 159 -4.51 -12.13 10.25
N PHE A 160 -3.18 -12.24 10.27
CA PHE A 160 -2.39 -13.00 9.29
C PHE A 160 -2.31 -14.48 9.67
#